data_AF-F3ZJU5-F1
#
_entry.id   AF-F3ZJU5-F1
#
_cell.length_a   1.000
_cell.length_b   1.000
_cell.length_c   1.000
_cell.angle_alpha   90.00
_cell.angle_beta   90.00
_cell.angle_gamma   90.00
#
_symmetry.space_group_name_H-M   'P 1'
#
loop_
_entity.id
_entity.type
_entity.pdbx_description
1 polymer ?
#
loop_
_entity_poly.entity_id
_entity_poly.type
_entity_poly.pdbx_seq_one_letter_code
_entity_poly.pdbx_strand_id
1 'polypeptide(L)'
;MRRPPDRGAPARPYPAPRAVRLSYVPLRTPGRAAECPCERVLSVRTHVPATARPAAPRGAGGHTRTYRTTRTTRTARTTRGRDHGARTTRTTRTAPGAPTVSTSPEQPEPTEPTPAAAPGAALPLLPADDAGAGGGCGAGCACGGHDAGEHEDGEDVCGLDPALAALLAAGGLDPVHVEDIAYLTLAEDLDGGEDVTSLATVPADAVATADFTARENGVVAGLHIAEAVISLVATEEFEVERHVADGDAVHAGQKLLSVTTRTRDLLTAERSALNLLNRLSGIATATRAWADALAGTKARVRDTRKTTPGLRALEKYAVRRGGGVNHRMSLSDAALVKDNHVVAAGGVAAAFEAVRKMFPGLTVEVEVDTIHQLREVLDAGADLVLLDNFTPAETEEAVALTAGRALLESSGRLTLDNARAYAGTGVDYLAVGALTHSAPILDIGLDLREPDNG
;
A
#
# COMPACT_ATOMS: atom_id res chain seq x y z
N MET A 1 -3.66 -43.44 20.08
CA MET A 1 -3.18 -42.04 20.19
C MET A 1 -4.38 -41.15 20.46
N ARG A 2 -4.38 -40.37 21.54
CA ARG A 2 -5.49 -39.48 21.91
C ARG A 2 -5.47 -38.24 21.00
N ARG A 3 -6.64 -37.86 20.45
CA ARG A 3 -6.83 -36.59 19.73
C ARG A 3 -6.51 -35.40 20.66
N PRO A 4 -5.89 -34.32 20.16
CA PRO A 4 -5.77 -33.09 20.93
C PRO A 4 -7.15 -32.43 21.09
N PRO A 5 -7.37 -31.66 22.19
CA PRO A 5 -8.60 -30.93 22.39
C PRO A 5 -8.70 -29.77 21.39
N ASP A 6 -9.92 -29.58 20.90
CA ASP A 6 -10.35 -28.51 20.01
C ASP A 6 -10.13 -27.15 20.69
N ARG A 7 -9.29 -26.30 20.09
CA ARG A 7 -9.10 -24.92 20.55
C ARG A 7 -9.96 -24.04 19.66
N GLY A 8 -11.15 -23.71 20.15
CA GLY A 8 -11.99 -22.68 19.53
C GLY A 8 -11.23 -21.37 19.35
N ALA A 9 -11.57 -20.64 18.28
CA ALA A 9 -11.01 -19.34 17.97
C ALA A 9 -11.16 -18.38 19.17
N PRO A 10 -10.15 -17.54 19.47
CA PRO A 10 -10.26 -16.56 20.54
C PRO A 10 -11.36 -15.54 20.21
N ALA A 11 -12.27 -15.30 21.15
CA ALA A 11 -13.25 -14.24 21.05
C ALA A 11 -12.56 -12.86 20.98
N ARG A 12 -13.00 -11.99 20.06
CA ARG A 12 -12.49 -10.62 19.87
C ARG A 12 -12.69 -9.81 21.18
N PRO A 13 -11.63 -9.19 21.76
CA PRO A 13 -11.73 -8.54 23.07
C PRO A 13 -12.24 -7.09 23.06
N TYR A 14 -12.64 -6.53 21.91
CA TYR A 14 -13.10 -5.14 21.80
C TYR A 14 -14.58 -5.04 21.40
N PRO A 15 -15.32 -4.03 21.91
CA PRO A 15 -16.73 -3.84 21.58
C PRO A 15 -16.90 -3.57 20.09
N ALA A 16 -18.09 -3.88 19.56
CA ALA A 16 -18.46 -3.52 18.21
C ALA A 16 -18.28 -1.99 17.97
N PRO A 17 -17.89 -1.58 16.75
CA PRO A 17 -17.56 -0.19 16.44
C PRO A 17 -18.81 0.67 16.55
N ARG A 18 -18.63 1.91 16.97
CA ARG A 18 -19.72 2.87 17.15
C ARG A 18 -19.56 4.01 16.16
N ALA A 19 -20.70 4.61 15.79
CA ALA A 19 -20.85 5.51 14.67
C ALA A 19 -19.82 6.65 14.65
N VAL A 20 -19.24 6.91 13.48
CA VAL A 20 -18.37 8.06 13.23
C VAL A 20 -19.23 9.26 12.85
N ARG A 21 -19.06 10.38 13.56
CA ARG A 21 -19.75 11.62 13.20
C ARG A 21 -18.94 12.37 12.16
N LEU A 22 -19.23 12.10 10.89
CA LEU A 22 -18.59 12.74 9.76
C LEU A 22 -19.10 14.18 9.59
N SER A 23 -18.22 15.16 9.84
CA SER A 23 -18.49 16.56 9.54
C SER A 23 -17.77 16.94 8.25
N TYR A 24 -18.53 17.12 7.16
CA TYR A 24 -18.00 17.55 5.87
C TYR A 24 -17.92 19.08 5.81
N VAL A 25 -16.71 19.60 5.58
CA VAL A 25 -16.49 21.00 5.20
C VAL A 25 -16.16 21.02 3.71
N PRO A 26 -16.91 21.76 2.87
CA PRO A 26 -16.63 21.81 1.44
C PRO A 26 -15.24 22.43 1.20
N LEU A 27 -14.37 21.68 0.52
CA LEU A 27 -13.03 22.11 0.15
C LEU A 27 -13.12 23.39 -0.70
N ARG A 28 -12.58 24.51 -0.19
CA ARG A 28 -12.35 25.71 -0.99
C ARG A 28 -11.15 25.48 -1.90
N THR A 29 -11.39 25.10 -3.15
CA THR A 29 -10.37 25.09 -4.20
C THR A 29 -9.86 26.51 -4.49
N PRO A 30 -8.57 26.81 -4.40
CA PRO A 30 -7.97 27.95 -5.07
C PRO A 30 -7.75 27.58 -6.55
N GLY A 31 -8.69 27.99 -7.39
CA GLY A 31 -8.53 28.24 -8.83
C GLY A 31 -7.81 27.20 -9.71
N ARG A 32 -8.58 26.36 -10.40
CA ARG A 32 -8.62 26.27 -11.88
C ARG A 32 -9.77 25.37 -12.32
N ALA A 33 -10.52 25.86 -13.31
CA ALA A 33 -11.73 25.24 -13.83
C ALA A 33 -11.43 24.06 -14.76
N ALA A 34 -12.11 22.93 -14.53
CA ALA A 34 -12.70 22.07 -15.55
C ALA A 34 -13.73 21.15 -14.86
N GLU A 35 -14.95 21.16 -15.37
CA GLU A 35 -16.18 20.64 -14.77
C GLU A 35 -16.24 19.10 -14.73
N CYS A 36 -16.74 18.54 -13.64
CA CYS A 36 -17.38 17.22 -13.61
C CYS A 36 -18.73 17.36 -12.87
N PRO A 37 -19.89 17.17 -13.53
CA PRO A 37 -21.19 17.41 -12.90
C PRO A 37 -21.85 16.10 -12.48
N CYS A 38 -21.57 15.59 -11.27
CA CYS A 38 -22.42 14.57 -10.64
C CYS A 38 -22.24 14.44 -9.11
N GLU A 39 -22.31 15.54 -8.36
CA GLU A 39 -22.59 15.46 -6.92
C GLU A 39 -23.71 16.45 -6.56
N ARG A 40 -24.95 15.95 -6.46
CA ARG A 40 -26.03 16.62 -5.73
C ARG A 40 -26.33 15.81 -4.48
N VAL A 41 -25.84 16.32 -3.35
CA VAL A 41 -26.10 15.79 -2.01
C VAL A 41 -27.51 16.18 -1.59
N LEU A 42 -28.29 15.21 -1.12
CA LEU A 42 -29.59 15.42 -0.47
C LEU A 42 -29.43 15.15 1.03
N SER A 43 -29.86 16.12 1.84
CA SER A 43 -29.72 16.13 3.30
C SER A 43 -30.91 15.48 4.00
N VAL A 44 -30.65 14.75 5.08
CA VAL A 44 -31.65 14.54 6.15
C VAL A 44 -30.95 14.55 7.50
N ARG A 45 -31.41 15.43 8.41
CA ARG A 45 -31.13 15.39 9.85
C ARG A 45 -32.21 14.54 10.53
N THR A 46 -31.81 13.68 11.47
CA THR A 46 -32.73 13.24 12.52
C THR A 46 -32.02 13.11 13.87
N HIS A 47 -32.75 13.51 14.90
CA HIS A 47 -32.38 13.66 16.30
C HIS A 47 -33.09 12.55 17.08
N VAL A 48 -32.42 11.80 17.97
CA VAL A 48 -33.08 10.81 18.86
C VAL A 48 -32.36 10.76 20.22
N PRO A 49 -33.08 10.62 21.36
CA PRO A 49 -32.63 11.05 22.69
C PRO A 49 -31.98 9.94 23.54
N ALA A 50 -31.36 10.37 24.65
CA ALA A 50 -30.64 9.55 25.61
C ALA A 50 -31.51 8.57 26.43
N THR A 51 -30.97 7.37 26.70
CA THR A 51 -31.11 6.44 27.86
C THR A 51 -30.82 5.01 27.36
N ALA A 52 -30.20 4.04 28.05
CA ALA A 52 -29.93 3.79 29.46
C ALA A 52 -28.67 2.89 29.63
N ARG A 53 -28.03 2.95 30.80
CA ARG A 53 -26.92 2.05 31.24
C ARG A 53 -27.36 0.58 31.40
N PRO A 54 -26.48 -0.40 31.17
CA PRO A 54 -26.53 -1.67 31.88
C PRO A 54 -25.36 -1.87 32.86
N ALA A 55 -25.62 -2.74 33.84
CA ALA A 55 -24.86 -2.98 35.06
C ALA A 55 -23.63 -3.90 34.89
N ALA A 56 -22.69 -3.79 35.84
CA ALA A 56 -21.45 -4.57 35.93
C ALA A 56 -21.67 -6.07 36.24
N PRO A 57 -20.81 -6.99 35.76
CA PRO A 57 -20.73 -8.33 36.29
C PRO A 57 -19.65 -8.47 37.38
N ARG A 58 -20.02 -9.25 38.40
CA ARG A 58 -19.21 -9.71 39.53
C ARG A 58 -18.21 -10.79 39.07
N GLY A 59 -17.08 -10.87 39.79
CA GLY A 59 -15.91 -11.63 39.39
C GLY A 59 -15.98 -13.16 39.48
N ALA A 60 -14.95 -13.76 38.87
CA ALA A 60 -14.40 -15.08 39.12
C ALA A 60 -12.92 -14.97 38.68
N GLY A 61 -11.94 -15.16 39.54
CA GLY A 61 -11.42 -16.50 39.86
C GLY A 61 -10.03 -16.61 39.26
N GLY A 62 -9.01 -16.30 40.07
CA GLY A 62 -7.62 -16.23 39.62
C GLY A 62 -7.02 -17.60 39.28
N HIS A 63 -6.22 -17.62 38.21
CA HIS A 63 -5.18 -18.61 38.01
C HIS A 63 -3.93 -17.93 37.46
N THR A 64 -3.05 -17.53 38.38
CA THR A 64 -1.67 -17.09 38.10
C THR A 64 -0.85 -18.29 37.63
N ARG A 65 -0.33 -18.23 36.40
CA ARG A 65 0.66 -19.19 35.89
C ARG A 65 2.04 -18.53 35.90
N THR A 66 2.83 -18.89 36.90
CA THR A 66 4.21 -18.44 37.08
C THR A 66 5.13 -19.13 36.06
N TYR A 67 5.80 -18.36 35.22
CA TYR A 67 6.93 -18.85 34.43
C TYR A 67 8.23 -18.65 35.22
N ARG A 68 8.83 -19.76 35.63
CA ARG A 68 10.12 -19.83 36.32
C ARG A 68 11.24 -19.77 35.29
N THR A 69 11.87 -18.61 35.11
CA THR A 69 13.09 -18.48 34.31
C THR A 69 14.31 -18.85 35.16
N THR A 70 14.92 -20.01 34.88
CA THR A 70 16.21 -20.39 35.45
C THR A 70 17.32 -19.55 34.83
N ARG A 71 17.87 -18.66 35.64
CA ARG A 71 19.04 -17.82 35.35
C ARG A 71 20.31 -18.67 35.47
N THR A 72 20.98 -18.97 34.36
CA THR A 72 22.35 -19.50 34.35
C THR A 72 23.33 -18.40 33.95
N THR A 73 24.02 -17.86 34.93
CA THR A 73 25.23 -17.05 34.77
C THR A 73 26.38 -17.93 34.31
N ARG A 74 27.08 -17.55 33.24
CA ARG A 74 28.45 -18.02 33.00
C ARG A 74 29.35 -16.89 32.55
N THR A 75 30.21 -16.48 33.47
CA THR A 75 31.41 -15.67 33.29
C THR A 75 32.39 -16.35 32.33
N ALA A 76 33.01 -15.57 31.43
CA ALA A 76 34.34 -15.84 30.93
C ALA A 76 35.04 -14.51 30.58
N ARG A 77 36.21 -14.32 31.16
CA ARG A 77 37.12 -13.18 31.05
C ARG A 77 38.45 -13.72 30.52
N THR A 78 38.96 -13.18 29.42
CA THR A 78 40.39 -13.20 29.02
C THR A 78 40.55 -12.23 27.83
N THR A 79 41.05 -11.00 28.01
CA THR A 79 42.45 -10.51 28.02
C THR A 79 43.11 -10.29 26.64
N ARG A 80 43.55 -9.02 26.48
CA ARG A 80 44.71 -8.47 25.73
C ARG A 80 44.55 -8.14 24.24
N GLY A 81 44.67 -6.82 23.96
CA GLY A 81 45.92 -6.30 23.41
C GLY A 81 45.84 -5.18 22.36
N ARG A 82 46.34 -3.99 22.75
CA ARG A 82 47.05 -2.95 21.96
C ARG A 82 46.23 -2.12 20.95
N ASP A 83 46.04 -0.83 21.22
CA ASP A 83 46.96 0.31 20.99
C ASP A 83 46.91 0.83 19.54
N HIS A 84 46.25 1.98 19.34
CA HIS A 84 46.86 3.24 18.87
C HIS A 84 45.78 4.26 18.51
N GLY A 85 45.64 5.28 19.36
CA GLY A 85 45.07 6.57 18.99
C GLY A 85 46.18 7.61 18.97
N ALA A 86 46.27 8.39 17.88
CA ALA A 86 46.75 9.77 17.91
C ALA A 86 46.55 10.48 16.57
N ARG A 87 45.82 11.60 16.65
CA ARG A 87 46.12 12.93 16.09
C ARG A 87 46.04 13.22 14.58
N THR A 88 45.08 14.11 14.29
CA THR A 88 45.21 15.44 13.64
C THR A 88 46.09 15.57 12.39
N THR A 89 45.53 16.13 11.31
CA THR A 89 45.83 17.51 10.86
C THR A 89 44.86 18.00 9.79
N ARG A 90 44.55 19.28 9.93
CA ARG A 90 43.87 20.20 9.01
C ARG A 90 44.92 20.75 8.05
N THR A 91 44.64 20.77 6.74
CA THR A 91 45.37 21.60 5.78
C THR A 91 44.47 22.05 4.64
N THR A 92 44.49 23.36 4.46
CA THR A 92 43.87 24.25 3.47
C THR A 92 44.44 24.09 2.05
N ARG A 93 43.65 24.34 0.99
CA ARG A 93 43.87 25.43 -0.01
C ARG A 93 42.96 25.38 -1.25
N THR A 94 42.23 26.49 -1.45
CA THR A 94 42.02 27.32 -2.67
C THR A 94 41.81 26.72 -4.07
N ALA A 95 40.73 27.22 -4.71
CA ALA A 95 40.49 27.33 -6.16
C ALA A 95 41.48 28.29 -6.87
N PRO A 96 41.58 28.23 -8.22
CA PRO A 96 40.90 29.20 -9.11
C PRO A 96 40.34 28.49 -10.37
N GLY A 97 39.56 29.03 -11.31
CA GLY A 97 39.18 30.37 -11.76
C GLY A 97 38.37 30.20 -13.08
N ALA A 98 37.53 31.17 -13.43
CA ALA A 98 36.67 31.18 -14.63
C ALA A 98 37.48 31.32 -15.95
N PRO A 99 36.82 31.15 -17.12
CA PRO A 99 36.38 32.35 -17.81
C PRO A 99 35.00 32.27 -18.50
N THR A 100 34.47 33.46 -18.75
CA THR A 100 33.29 33.83 -19.55
C THR A 100 33.56 33.73 -21.06
N VAL A 101 32.50 33.71 -21.90
CA VAL A 101 32.27 34.64 -23.05
C VAL A 101 31.18 34.16 -24.05
N SER A 102 30.32 35.13 -24.42
CA SER A 102 29.61 35.38 -25.70
C SER A 102 28.23 34.78 -26.03
N THR A 103 27.37 35.73 -26.43
CA THR A 103 26.01 35.68 -26.96
C THR A 103 25.94 35.73 -28.50
N SER A 104 24.98 35.00 -29.08
CA SER A 104 24.17 35.24 -30.30
C SER A 104 24.84 35.26 -31.71
N PRO A 105 24.14 34.96 -32.85
CA PRO A 105 22.68 35.01 -33.04
C PRO A 105 21.98 33.83 -33.78
N GLU A 106 20.67 33.91 -33.62
CA GLU A 106 19.47 33.31 -34.24
C GLU A 106 19.47 33.06 -35.77
N GLN A 107 18.77 31.99 -36.21
CA GLN A 107 17.89 31.80 -37.41
C GLN A 107 17.77 30.28 -37.77
N PRO A 108 16.75 29.80 -38.51
CA PRO A 108 15.29 29.95 -38.41
C PRO A 108 14.56 28.59 -38.22
N GLU A 109 13.28 28.62 -37.86
CA GLU A 109 12.40 27.44 -37.72
C GLU A 109 12.13 26.69 -39.05
N PRO A 110 11.90 25.36 -38.98
CA PRO A 110 11.02 24.69 -39.93
C PRO A 110 9.88 23.91 -39.22
N THR A 111 8.66 24.38 -39.47
CA THR A 111 7.40 23.64 -39.70
C THR A 111 7.22 22.24 -39.11
N GLU A 112 6.25 22.14 -38.19
CA GLU A 112 5.61 20.89 -37.75
C GLU A 112 4.95 20.13 -38.92
N PRO A 113 5.11 18.79 -38.99
CA PRO A 113 4.10 17.92 -39.58
C PRO A 113 3.19 17.34 -38.50
N THR A 114 1.88 17.49 -38.73
CA THR A 114 0.79 16.85 -37.98
C THR A 114 0.95 15.32 -37.94
N PRO A 115 0.89 14.64 -36.78
CA PRO A 115 0.77 13.20 -36.76
C PRO A 115 -0.69 12.78 -36.98
N ALA A 116 -0.89 11.95 -38.01
CA ALA A 116 -2.12 11.21 -38.25
C ALA A 116 -2.41 10.23 -37.10
N ALA A 117 -3.69 10.08 -36.78
CA ALA A 117 -4.21 9.19 -35.76
C ALA A 117 -3.80 7.72 -35.99
N ALA A 118 -3.25 7.09 -34.95
CA ALA A 118 -3.15 5.64 -34.83
C ALA A 118 -4.21 5.12 -33.84
N PRO A 119 -4.84 3.96 -34.10
CA PRO A 119 -6.00 3.50 -33.34
C PRO A 119 -5.57 2.99 -31.95
N GLY A 120 -6.23 3.51 -30.91
CA GLY A 120 -6.07 3.06 -29.54
C GLY A 120 -6.66 1.66 -29.35
N ALA A 121 -5.80 0.66 -29.13
CA ALA A 121 -6.20 -0.61 -28.55
C ALA A 121 -6.30 -0.44 -27.03
N ALA A 122 -7.49 -0.08 -26.55
CA ALA A 122 -7.84 -0.21 -25.15
C ALA A 122 -8.10 -1.70 -24.87
N LEU A 123 -7.32 -2.30 -23.97
CA LEU A 123 -7.63 -3.62 -23.41
C LEU A 123 -8.93 -3.49 -22.60
N PRO A 124 -9.97 -4.30 -22.87
CA PRO A 124 -11.20 -4.23 -22.10
C PRO A 124 -10.99 -4.89 -20.73
N LEU A 125 -11.22 -4.11 -19.66
CA LEU A 125 -11.57 -4.65 -18.35
C LEU A 125 -12.89 -5.40 -18.50
N LEU A 126 -12.89 -6.71 -18.31
CA LEU A 126 -14.12 -7.50 -18.32
C LEU A 126 -14.96 -7.21 -17.06
N PRO A 127 -16.29 -7.11 -17.18
CA PRO A 127 -17.19 -6.95 -16.04
C PRO A 127 -17.38 -8.29 -15.33
N ALA A 128 -17.57 -8.22 -14.01
CA ALA A 128 -18.14 -9.30 -13.23
C ALA A 128 -19.63 -9.44 -13.58
N ASP A 129 -20.10 -10.67 -13.86
CA ASP A 129 -21.31 -11.25 -13.26
C ASP A 129 -21.64 -12.65 -13.81
N ASP A 130 -22.24 -13.45 -12.91
CA ASP A 130 -23.08 -14.64 -13.06
C ASP A 130 -22.54 -15.93 -13.70
N ALA A 131 -22.26 -16.92 -12.83
CA ALA A 131 -22.33 -18.34 -13.18
C ALA A 131 -23.11 -19.11 -12.11
N GLY A 132 -24.43 -19.17 -12.30
CA GLY A 132 -25.28 -20.19 -11.71
C GLY A 132 -25.17 -21.52 -12.47
N ALA A 133 -25.13 -22.60 -11.68
CA ALA A 133 -25.55 -23.97 -11.97
C ALA A 133 -24.72 -24.86 -12.93
N GLY A 134 -24.30 -26.01 -12.38
CA GLY A 134 -24.37 -27.29 -13.09
C GLY A 134 -23.04 -28.02 -13.28
N GLY A 135 -22.62 -28.81 -12.29
CA GLY A 135 -21.47 -29.71 -12.45
C GLY A 135 -21.22 -30.58 -11.24
N GLY A 136 -22.17 -31.44 -10.90
CA GLY A 136 -22.02 -32.41 -9.82
C GLY A 136 -20.84 -33.37 -10.07
N CYS A 137 -19.99 -33.55 -9.06
CA CYS A 137 -19.05 -34.65 -9.01
C CYS A 137 -19.71 -35.84 -8.27
N GLY A 138 -19.44 -37.04 -8.79
CA GLY A 138 -20.25 -38.23 -8.61
C GLY A 138 -20.22 -38.86 -7.23
N ALA A 139 -21.25 -39.69 -7.01
CA ALA A 139 -21.40 -40.60 -5.88
C ALA A 139 -20.11 -41.41 -5.63
N GLY A 140 -19.52 -41.26 -4.45
CA GLY A 140 -18.35 -42.05 -4.08
C GLY A 140 -17.55 -41.60 -2.86
N CYS A 141 -17.86 -40.47 -2.21
CA CYS A 141 -17.18 -40.09 -0.96
C CYS A 141 -18.10 -40.28 0.24
N ALA A 142 -17.80 -41.32 1.02
CA ALA A 142 -18.41 -41.58 2.31
C ALA A 142 -17.77 -40.66 3.39
N CYS A 143 -18.33 -39.48 3.57
CA CYS A 143 -18.30 -38.74 4.84
C CYS A 143 -19.75 -38.41 5.18
N GLY A 144 -20.29 -39.19 6.12
CA GLY A 144 -21.69 -39.21 6.48
C GLY A 144 -22.21 -37.88 6.99
N GLY A 145 -23.49 -37.66 6.70
CA GLY A 145 -24.27 -36.58 7.26
C GLY A 145 -24.30 -36.64 8.78
N HIS A 146 -24.16 -35.46 9.37
CA HIS A 146 -24.76 -35.12 10.64
C HIS A 146 -25.46 -33.77 10.47
N ASP A 147 -26.78 -33.85 10.64
CA ASP A 147 -27.73 -32.83 11.07
C ASP A 147 -27.53 -31.38 10.61
N ALA A 148 -28.52 -30.94 9.83
CA ALA A 148 -28.84 -29.56 9.52
C ALA A 148 -29.08 -28.75 10.81
N GLY A 149 -28.01 -28.19 11.36
CA GLY A 149 -28.06 -26.94 12.10
C GLY A 149 -27.79 -25.82 11.10
N GLU A 150 -28.67 -24.82 11.07
CA GLU A 150 -28.49 -23.57 10.35
C GLU A 150 -27.18 -22.92 10.82
N HIS A 151 -26.08 -23.21 10.12
CA HIS A 151 -24.92 -22.35 10.14
C HIS A 151 -25.30 -21.18 9.23
N GLU A 152 -25.76 -20.09 9.85
CA GLU A 152 -25.70 -18.78 9.20
C GLU A 152 -24.26 -18.64 8.70
N ASP A 153 -24.11 -18.57 7.38
CA ASP A 153 -22.85 -18.26 6.74
C ASP A 153 -22.35 -16.97 7.40
N GLY A 154 -21.29 -17.08 8.19
CA GLY A 154 -20.66 -15.93 8.80
C GLY A 154 -20.04 -15.09 7.70
N GLU A 155 -20.83 -14.22 7.08
CA GLU A 155 -20.32 -13.08 6.34
C GLU A 155 -19.30 -12.42 7.26
N ASP A 156 -18.06 -12.23 6.78
CA ASP A 156 -17.05 -11.48 7.51
C ASP A 156 -17.55 -10.04 7.64
N VAL A 157 -18.36 -9.78 8.68
CA VAL A 157 -18.95 -8.46 8.92
C VAL A 157 -17.81 -7.55 9.37
N CYS A 158 -17.47 -6.58 8.51
CA CYS A 158 -16.50 -5.54 8.83
C CYS A 158 -16.98 -4.78 10.07
N GLY A 159 -16.17 -4.82 11.12
CA GLY A 159 -16.28 -3.99 12.30
C GLY A 159 -15.63 -2.63 12.08
N LEU A 160 -15.93 -1.94 10.99
CA LEU A 160 -15.65 -0.51 10.87
C LEU A 160 -16.97 0.24 10.75
N ASP A 161 -16.94 1.54 11.03
CA ASP A 161 -18.08 2.40 10.71
C ASP A 161 -18.45 2.24 9.22
N PRO A 162 -19.74 2.06 8.87
CA PRO A 162 -20.14 1.79 7.48
C PRO A 162 -19.72 2.86 6.49
N ALA A 163 -19.64 4.13 6.90
CA ALA A 163 -19.20 5.20 6.03
C ALA A 163 -17.68 5.15 5.82
N LEU A 164 -16.90 4.82 6.85
CA LEU A 164 -15.46 4.57 6.71
C LEU A 164 -15.18 3.34 5.83
N ALA A 165 -15.92 2.25 6.03
CA ALA A 165 -15.81 1.05 5.22
C ALA A 165 -16.11 1.34 3.74
N ALA A 166 -17.14 2.15 3.45
CA ALA A 166 -17.45 2.58 2.09
C ALA A 166 -16.33 3.42 1.47
N LEU A 167 -15.68 4.30 2.24
CA LEU A 167 -14.53 5.09 1.78
C LEU A 167 -13.31 4.21 1.45
N LEU A 168 -13.04 3.19 2.27
CA LEU A 168 -11.97 2.21 2.00
C LEU A 168 -12.26 1.40 0.73
N ALA A 169 -13.49 0.90 0.59
CA ALA A 169 -13.94 0.16 -0.59
C ALA A 169 -13.86 1.01 -1.87
N ALA A 170 -14.28 2.28 -1.81
CA ALA A 170 -14.14 3.23 -2.93
C ALA A 170 -12.67 3.49 -3.30
N GLY A 171 -11.75 3.39 -2.33
CA GLY A 171 -10.30 3.43 -2.55
C GLY A 171 -9.73 2.18 -3.24
N GLY A 172 -10.52 1.11 -3.35
CA GLY A 172 -10.10 -0.22 -3.82
C GLY A 172 -9.34 -1.01 -2.75
N LEU A 173 -9.67 -0.80 -1.47
CA LEU A 173 -9.22 -1.61 -0.34
C LEU A 173 -10.38 -2.46 0.16
N ASP A 174 -10.08 -3.65 0.65
CA ASP A 174 -11.04 -4.47 1.39
C ASP A 174 -11.12 -3.96 2.84
N PRO A 175 -12.29 -3.44 3.29
CA PRO A 175 -12.44 -2.92 4.65
C PRO A 175 -12.16 -3.95 5.74
N VAL A 176 -12.52 -5.22 5.53
CA VAL A 176 -12.25 -6.30 6.51
C VAL A 176 -10.75 -6.50 6.66
N HIS A 177 -10.04 -6.56 5.54
CA HIS A 177 -8.58 -6.70 5.58
C HIS A 177 -7.88 -5.50 6.24
N VAL A 178 -8.40 -4.28 6.04
CA VAL A 178 -7.87 -3.08 6.70
C VAL A 178 -8.11 -3.12 8.20
N GLU A 179 -9.31 -3.54 8.63
CA GLU A 179 -9.65 -3.76 10.04
C GLU A 179 -8.69 -4.78 10.68
N ASP A 180 -8.44 -5.92 10.01
CA ASP A 180 -7.53 -6.95 10.51
C ASP A 180 -6.11 -6.43 10.70
N ILE A 181 -5.58 -5.66 9.74
CA ILE A 181 -4.24 -5.05 9.85
C ILE A 181 -4.20 -4.01 10.96
N ALA A 182 -5.24 -3.17 11.09
CA ALA A 182 -5.34 -2.19 12.15
C ALA A 182 -5.36 -2.87 13.53
N TYR A 183 -6.15 -3.94 13.68
CA TYR A 183 -6.21 -4.74 14.89
C TYR A 183 -4.86 -5.39 15.20
N LEU A 184 -4.20 -6.03 14.23
CA LEU A 184 -2.89 -6.65 14.43
C LEU A 184 -1.83 -5.65 14.88
N THR A 185 -1.83 -4.45 14.29
CA THR A 185 -0.88 -3.39 14.63
C THR A 185 -1.09 -2.89 16.06
N LEU A 186 -2.35 -2.67 16.47
CA LEU A 186 -2.70 -2.28 17.85
C LEU A 186 -2.38 -3.40 18.86
N ALA A 187 -2.70 -4.64 18.51
CA ALA A 187 -2.46 -5.80 19.37
C ALA A 187 -0.96 -6.04 19.60
N GLU A 188 -0.12 -5.78 18.60
CA GLU A 188 1.33 -5.79 18.75
C GLU A 188 1.81 -4.75 19.76
N ASP A 189 1.34 -3.51 19.64
CA ASP A 189 1.82 -2.39 20.47
C ASP A 189 1.32 -2.48 21.93
N LEU A 190 0.13 -3.05 22.14
CA LEU A 190 -0.44 -3.28 23.47
C LEU A 190 0.04 -4.57 24.14
N ASP A 191 0.45 -5.59 23.37
CA ASP A 191 0.88 -6.92 23.85
C ASP A 191 -0.11 -7.54 24.88
N GLY A 192 -1.41 -7.35 24.65
CA GLY A 192 -2.48 -7.81 25.55
C GLY A 192 -2.62 -7.04 26.88
N GLY A 193 -1.85 -5.97 27.06
CA GLY A 193 -1.93 -5.04 28.18
C GLY A 193 -2.73 -3.77 27.87
N GLU A 194 -2.44 -2.72 28.63
CA GLU A 194 -3.02 -1.38 28.46
C GLU A 194 -1.89 -0.35 28.32
N ASP A 195 -2.20 0.81 27.72
CA ASP A 195 -1.29 1.95 27.71
C ASP A 195 -1.17 2.58 29.10
N VAL A 196 -0.18 2.08 29.85
CA VAL A 196 0.09 2.49 31.24
C VAL A 196 0.40 3.98 31.37
N THR A 197 0.97 4.61 30.34
CA THR A 197 1.37 6.01 30.39
C THR A 197 0.16 6.92 30.24
N SER A 198 -0.69 6.65 29.24
CA SER A 198 -1.91 7.42 29.04
C SER A 198 -2.90 7.23 30.19
N LEU A 199 -3.03 6.00 30.71
CA LEU A 199 -3.88 5.74 31.88
C LEU A 199 -3.43 6.51 33.13
N ALA A 200 -2.12 6.65 33.34
CA ALA A 200 -1.56 7.31 34.52
C ALA A 200 -1.54 8.84 34.42
N THR A 201 -1.37 9.39 33.21
CA THR A 201 -1.10 10.82 33.02
C THR A 201 -2.30 11.63 32.51
N VAL A 202 -3.29 10.98 31.89
CA VAL A 202 -4.42 11.67 31.24
C VAL A 202 -5.71 11.33 31.98
N PRO A 203 -6.57 12.31 32.36
CA PRO A 203 -7.89 12.03 32.94
C PRO A 203 -8.78 11.18 32.02
N ALA A 204 -9.66 10.35 32.59
CA ALA A 204 -10.50 9.42 31.83
C ALA A 204 -11.56 10.11 30.95
N ASP A 205 -11.95 11.33 31.34
CA ASP A 205 -12.94 12.19 30.69
C ASP A 205 -12.30 13.29 29.83
N ALA A 206 -10.96 13.33 29.73
CA ALA A 206 -10.28 14.31 28.90
C ALA A 206 -10.56 14.04 27.42
N VAL A 207 -10.98 15.08 26.71
CA VAL A 207 -11.18 15.10 25.26
C VAL A 207 -10.20 16.10 24.66
N ALA A 208 -9.56 15.73 23.56
CA ALA A 208 -8.65 16.60 22.84
C ALA A 208 -8.88 16.47 21.33
N THR A 209 -8.40 17.48 20.60
CA THR A 209 -8.27 17.39 19.15
C THR A 209 -6.81 17.22 18.80
N ALA A 210 -6.48 16.21 18.00
CA ALA A 210 -5.16 15.98 17.47
C ALA A 210 -5.11 16.26 15.97
N ASP A 211 -4.00 16.83 15.50
CA ASP A 211 -3.73 17.09 14.09
C ASP A 211 -2.60 16.19 13.59
N PHE A 212 -2.90 15.35 12.59
CA PHE A 212 -1.88 14.69 11.77
C PHE A 212 -1.27 15.73 10.84
N THR A 213 0.04 15.96 10.97
CA THR A 213 0.74 17.06 10.29
C THR A 213 1.95 16.51 9.55
N ALA A 214 2.06 16.80 8.26
CA ALA A 214 3.24 16.45 7.47
C ALA A 214 4.46 17.22 8.00
N ARG A 215 5.59 16.54 8.24
CA ARG A 215 6.85 17.17 8.67
C ARG A 215 7.76 17.48 7.49
N GLU A 216 7.52 16.84 6.35
CA GLU A 216 8.25 17.05 5.10
C GLU A 216 7.30 17.05 3.89
N ASN A 217 7.81 17.43 2.72
CA ASN A 217 7.03 17.45 1.49
C ASN A 217 6.88 16.03 0.92
N GLY A 218 5.71 15.70 0.38
CA GLY A 218 5.49 14.38 -0.21
C GLY A 218 4.10 14.19 -0.79
N VAL A 219 3.66 12.94 -0.87
CA VAL A 219 2.31 12.54 -1.24
C VAL A 219 1.71 11.72 -0.11
N VAL A 220 0.53 12.10 0.34
CA VAL A 220 -0.17 11.42 1.43
C VAL A 220 -0.90 10.18 0.93
N ALA A 221 -0.82 9.08 1.68
CA ALA A 221 -1.64 7.89 1.44
C ALA A 221 -1.87 7.13 2.75
N GLY A 222 -3.11 6.70 3.00
CA GLY A 222 -3.51 5.90 4.14
C GLY A 222 -4.27 6.66 5.21
N LEU A 223 -4.86 7.82 4.91
CA LEU A 223 -5.64 8.59 5.90
C LEU A 223 -6.82 7.78 6.46
N HIS A 224 -7.58 7.10 5.59
CA HIS A 224 -8.68 6.25 6.03
C HIS A 224 -8.21 5.00 6.80
N ILE A 225 -6.97 4.55 6.58
CA ILE A 225 -6.37 3.44 7.32
C ILE A 225 -5.99 3.91 8.73
N ALA A 226 -5.46 5.12 8.88
CA ALA A 226 -5.22 5.74 10.18
C ALA A 226 -6.53 5.94 10.96
N GLU A 227 -7.60 6.37 10.29
CA GLU A 227 -8.95 6.45 10.89
C GLU A 227 -9.45 5.08 11.37
N ALA A 228 -9.21 4.02 10.59
CA ALA A 228 -9.59 2.66 10.99
C ALA A 228 -8.88 2.24 12.29
N VAL A 229 -7.58 2.53 12.43
CA VAL A 229 -6.84 2.27 13.68
C VAL A 229 -7.47 3.01 14.86
N ILE A 230 -7.77 4.30 14.70
CA ILE A 230 -8.40 5.09 15.77
C ILE A 230 -9.78 4.52 16.12
N SER A 231 -10.57 4.11 15.13
CA SER A 231 -11.91 3.58 15.33
C SER A 231 -11.95 2.31 16.19
N LEU A 232 -10.88 1.50 16.17
CA LEU A 232 -10.79 0.29 16.97
C LEU A 232 -10.48 0.57 18.45
N VAL A 233 -9.86 1.72 18.76
CA VAL A 233 -9.54 2.13 20.12
C VAL A 233 -10.64 3.01 20.72
N ALA A 234 -11.31 3.82 19.89
CA ALA A 234 -12.34 4.74 20.32
C ALA A 234 -13.54 4.00 20.94
N THR A 235 -13.78 4.23 22.24
CA THR A 235 -14.94 3.61 22.93
C THR A 235 -16.23 4.43 22.82
N GLU A 236 -16.10 5.68 22.37
CA GLU A 236 -17.18 6.66 22.15
C GLU A 236 -17.12 7.17 20.71
N GLU A 237 -18.18 7.85 20.26
CA GLU A 237 -18.18 8.50 18.93
C GLU A 237 -17.02 9.51 18.86
N PHE A 238 -16.34 9.54 17.71
CA PHE A 238 -15.27 10.50 17.45
C PHE A 238 -15.56 11.33 16.20
N GLU A 239 -14.99 12.52 16.16
CA GLU A 239 -15.12 13.45 15.03
C GLU A 239 -13.84 13.46 14.22
N VAL A 240 -13.99 13.49 12.89
CA VAL A 240 -12.88 13.54 11.94
C VAL A 240 -13.09 14.67 10.94
N GLU A 241 -12.05 15.50 10.78
CA GLU A 241 -11.95 16.52 9.75
C GLU A 241 -10.78 16.17 8.82
N ARG A 242 -11.07 15.92 7.53
CA ARG A 242 -10.07 15.59 6.51
C ARG A 242 -9.71 16.87 5.76
N HIS A 243 -8.43 17.25 5.80
CA HIS A 243 -7.93 18.47 5.17
C HIS A 243 -7.41 18.23 3.74
N VAL A 244 -7.09 16.97 3.44
CA VAL A 244 -6.56 16.50 2.15
C VAL A 244 -7.12 15.12 1.85
N ALA A 245 -6.97 14.66 0.60
CA ALA A 245 -7.29 13.31 0.17
C ALA A 245 -6.03 12.48 -0.09
N ASP A 246 -6.15 11.15 0.02
CA ASP A 246 -5.07 10.24 -0.37
C ASP A 246 -4.72 10.41 -1.86
N GLY A 247 -3.43 10.66 -2.14
CA GLY A 247 -2.89 10.99 -3.46
C GLY A 247 -2.56 12.47 -3.64
N ASP A 248 -2.97 13.34 -2.72
CA ASP A 248 -2.62 14.76 -2.75
C ASP A 248 -1.14 14.98 -2.43
N ALA A 249 -0.54 15.96 -3.12
CA ALA A 249 0.77 16.48 -2.75
C ALA A 249 0.66 17.37 -1.52
N VAL A 250 1.56 17.20 -0.57
CA VAL A 250 1.55 17.89 0.73
C VAL A 250 2.89 18.55 1.01
N HIS A 251 2.87 19.58 1.85
CA HIS A 251 4.07 20.31 2.27
C HIS A 251 4.28 20.25 3.79
N ALA A 252 5.52 20.44 4.22
CA ALA A 252 5.87 20.49 5.64
C ALA A 252 5.01 21.54 6.39
N GLY A 253 4.45 21.12 7.54
CA GLY A 253 3.55 21.92 8.36
C GLY A 253 2.07 21.83 7.96
N GLN A 254 1.73 21.15 6.86
CA GLN A 254 0.35 21.00 6.43
C GLN A 254 -0.40 20.00 7.31
N LYS A 255 -1.58 20.39 7.80
CA LYS A 255 -2.52 19.49 8.46
C LYS A 255 -3.17 18.58 7.42
N LEU A 256 -3.24 17.29 7.73
CA LEU A 256 -3.74 16.24 6.85
C LEU A 256 -5.10 15.73 7.33
N LEU A 257 -5.19 15.47 8.64
CA LEU A 257 -6.35 14.91 9.32
C LEU A 257 -6.42 15.52 10.72
N SER A 258 -7.60 15.93 11.17
CA SER A 258 -7.85 16.28 12.56
C SER A 258 -8.85 15.33 13.16
N VAL A 259 -8.59 14.88 14.37
CA VAL A 259 -9.45 13.92 15.07
C VAL A 259 -9.74 14.42 16.48
N THR A 260 -11.01 14.43 16.86
CA THR A 260 -11.47 14.81 18.20
C THR A 260 -12.12 13.62 18.88
N THR A 261 -11.51 13.15 19.98
CA THR A 261 -12.03 12.06 20.82
C THR A 261 -11.35 12.10 22.19
N ARG A 262 -11.59 11.09 23.03
CA ARG A 262 -10.91 10.95 24.32
C ARG A 262 -9.40 10.96 24.11
N THR A 263 -8.70 11.77 24.89
CA THR A 263 -7.26 11.96 24.76
C THR A 263 -6.50 10.65 24.94
N ARG A 264 -6.97 9.76 25.82
CA ARG A 264 -6.38 8.42 26.00
C ARG A 264 -6.46 7.58 24.72
N ASP A 265 -7.59 7.61 24.01
CA ASP A 265 -7.80 6.82 22.80
C ASP A 265 -6.90 7.32 21.66
N LEU A 266 -6.75 8.65 21.54
CA LEU A 266 -5.81 9.26 20.59
C LEU A 266 -4.38 8.80 20.82
N LEU A 267 -3.90 8.87 22.06
CA LEU A 267 -2.52 8.54 22.41
C LEU A 267 -2.24 7.04 22.27
N THR A 268 -3.21 6.18 22.62
CA THR A 268 -3.09 4.73 22.42
C THR A 268 -3.07 4.35 20.94
N ALA A 269 -3.85 5.03 20.09
CA ALA A 269 -3.87 4.75 18.65
C ALA A 269 -2.69 5.37 17.89
N GLU A 270 -2.06 6.41 18.44
CA GLU A 270 -1.11 7.30 17.76
C GLU A 270 -0.05 6.54 16.98
N ARG A 271 0.74 5.70 17.68
CA ARG A 271 1.92 5.08 17.08
C ARG A 271 1.55 4.08 16.00
N SER A 272 0.51 3.29 16.25
CA SER A 272 -0.04 2.32 15.29
C SER A 272 -0.55 3.02 14.02
N ALA A 273 -1.30 4.12 14.16
CA ALA A 273 -1.80 4.89 13.04
C ALA A 273 -0.68 5.57 12.23
N LEU A 274 0.27 6.22 12.92
CA LEU A 274 1.40 6.89 12.28
C LEU A 274 2.33 5.90 11.56
N ASN A 275 2.60 4.72 12.12
CA ASN A 275 3.49 3.75 11.47
C ASN A 275 2.95 3.32 10.09
N LEU A 276 1.64 3.07 10.00
CA LEU A 276 0.99 2.73 8.73
C LEU A 276 0.95 3.95 7.80
N LEU A 277 0.48 5.11 8.29
CA LEU A 277 0.36 6.32 7.48
C LEU A 277 1.70 6.80 6.91
N ASN A 278 2.76 6.80 7.73
CA ASN A 278 4.11 7.22 7.33
C ASN A 278 4.69 6.28 6.28
N ARG A 279 4.50 4.96 6.46
CA ARG A 279 4.94 3.95 5.49
C ARG A 279 4.24 4.13 4.15
N LEU A 280 2.91 4.21 4.15
CA LEU A 280 2.12 4.29 2.93
C LEU A 280 2.33 5.62 2.20
N SER A 281 2.39 6.73 2.93
CA SER A 281 2.73 8.04 2.35
C SER A 281 4.16 8.06 1.79
N GLY A 282 5.10 7.37 2.43
CA GLY A 282 6.46 7.17 1.90
C GLY A 282 6.49 6.44 0.54
N ILE A 283 5.72 5.36 0.42
CA ILE A 283 5.56 4.62 -0.85
C ILE A 283 4.92 5.49 -1.93
N ALA A 284 3.85 6.22 -1.59
CA ALA A 284 3.19 7.13 -2.53
C ALA A 284 4.13 8.25 -2.99
N THR A 285 4.92 8.81 -2.08
CA THR A 285 5.93 9.83 -2.37
C THR A 285 7.03 9.31 -3.29
N ALA A 286 7.59 8.13 -2.99
CA ALA A 286 8.59 7.49 -3.84
C ALA A 286 8.03 7.19 -5.23
N THR A 287 6.78 6.70 -5.31
CA THR A 287 6.11 6.40 -6.57
C THR A 287 5.85 7.67 -7.39
N ARG A 288 5.48 8.78 -6.75
CA ARG A 288 5.31 10.08 -7.41
C ARG A 288 6.59 10.55 -8.09
N ALA A 289 7.74 10.42 -7.43
CA ALA A 289 9.02 10.77 -8.03
C ALA A 289 9.29 9.99 -9.32
N TRP A 290 8.95 8.70 -9.36
CA TRP A 290 9.03 7.90 -10.58
C TRP A 290 8.03 8.35 -11.65
N ALA A 291 6.76 8.55 -11.29
CA ALA A 291 5.73 9.01 -12.22
C ALA A 291 6.14 10.35 -12.88
N ASP A 292 6.70 11.27 -12.10
CA ASP A 292 7.16 12.57 -12.57
C ASP A 292 8.37 12.44 -13.50
N ALA A 293 9.33 11.55 -13.19
CA ALA A 293 10.48 11.29 -14.07
C ALA A 293 10.09 10.72 -15.44
N LEU A 294 9.00 9.94 -15.48
CA LEU A 294 8.45 9.32 -16.69
C LEU A 294 7.52 10.26 -17.48
N ALA A 295 7.17 11.43 -16.95
CA ALA A 295 6.24 12.36 -17.57
C ALA A 295 6.68 12.76 -19.00
N GLY A 296 5.72 12.75 -19.92
CA GLY A 296 5.96 13.01 -21.34
C GLY A 296 6.43 11.78 -22.14
N THR A 297 6.51 10.60 -21.53
CA THR A 297 6.70 9.31 -22.22
C THR A 297 5.45 8.45 -22.11
N LYS A 298 5.39 7.34 -22.84
CA LYS A 298 4.30 6.35 -22.68
C LYS A 298 4.49 5.42 -21.46
N ALA A 299 5.71 5.36 -20.92
CA ALA A 299 6.06 4.39 -19.91
C ALA A 299 5.38 4.72 -18.57
N ARG A 300 4.92 3.69 -17.85
CA ARG A 300 4.36 3.82 -16.50
C ARG A 300 5.17 3.04 -15.49
N VAL A 301 5.39 3.63 -14.31
CA VAL A 301 6.02 2.93 -13.20
C VAL A 301 5.06 1.91 -12.59
N ARG A 302 5.55 0.70 -12.36
CA ARG A 302 4.76 -0.42 -11.83
C ARG A 302 5.42 -1.04 -10.60
N ASP A 303 4.60 -1.45 -9.64
CA ASP A 303 5.07 -2.16 -8.44
C ASP A 303 5.44 -3.63 -8.70
N THR A 304 5.70 -4.38 -7.62
CA THR A 304 5.96 -5.83 -7.70
C THR A 304 5.30 -6.57 -6.54
N ARG A 305 5.57 -7.88 -6.41
CA ARG A 305 5.22 -8.68 -5.22
C ARG A 305 6.30 -8.67 -4.12
N LYS A 306 7.38 -7.91 -4.30
CA LYS A 306 8.43 -7.65 -3.30
C LYS A 306 7.92 -6.62 -2.28
N THR A 307 6.91 -7.04 -1.53
CA THR A 307 6.17 -6.21 -0.58
C THR A 307 6.47 -6.66 0.85
N THR A 308 6.15 -5.83 1.83
CA THR A 308 6.17 -6.29 3.23
C THR A 308 5.13 -7.40 3.40
N PRO A 309 5.47 -8.50 4.09
CA PRO A 309 4.49 -9.54 4.40
C PRO A 309 3.28 -8.95 5.14
N GLY A 310 2.07 -9.39 4.78
CA GLY A 310 0.81 -8.89 5.35
C GLY A 310 0.31 -7.56 4.77
N LEU A 311 1.20 -6.65 4.31
CA LEU A 311 0.80 -5.29 3.91
C LEU A 311 0.61 -5.09 2.39
N ARG A 312 0.66 -6.15 1.59
CA ARG A 312 0.66 -6.04 0.11
C ARG A 312 -0.49 -5.18 -0.43
N ALA A 313 -1.72 -5.38 0.05
CA ALA A 313 -2.87 -4.63 -0.44
C ALA A 313 -2.72 -3.13 -0.17
N LEU A 314 -2.28 -2.76 1.03
CA LEU A 314 -2.08 -1.37 1.45
C LEU A 314 -0.90 -0.72 0.71
N GLU A 315 0.21 -1.43 0.54
CA GLU A 315 1.37 -0.91 -0.19
C GLU A 315 1.05 -0.67 -1.68
N LYS A 316 0.34 -1.60 -2.32
CA LYS A 316 -0.12 -1.44 -3.70
C LYS A 316 -1.23 -0.39 -3.84
N TYR A 317 -1.98 -0.11 -2.78
CA TYR A 317 -2.86 1.05 -2.72
C TYR A 317 -2.04 2.35 -2.74
N ALA A 318 -0.99 2.44 -1.92
CA ALA A 318 -0.11 3.61 -1.88
C ALA A 318 0.61 3.88 -3.21
N VAL A 319 1.04 2.83 -3.93
CA VAL A 319 1.59 2.96 -5.30
C VAL A 319 0.59 3.65 -6.23
N ARG A 320 -0.68 3.23 -6.23
CA ARG A 320 -1.73 3.88 -7.04
C ARG A 320 -1.92 5.35 -6.65
N ARG A 321 -1.91 5.66 -5.36
CA ARG A 321 -2.04 7.05 -4.88
C ARG A 321 -0.84 7.92 -5.26
N GLY A 322 0.35 7.34 -5.38
CA GLY A 322 1.53 7.99 -5.94
C GLY A 322 1.53 8.16 -7.47
N GLY A 323 0.52 7.65 -8.18
CA GLY A 323 0.45 7.72 -9.65
C GLY A 323 1.12 6.56 -10.40
N GLY A 324 1.52 5.51 -9.68
CA GLY A 324 1.98 4.26 -10.28
C GLY A 324 0.82 3.35 -10.68
N VAL A 325 1.16 2.24 -11.34
CA VAL A 325 0.21 1.17 -11.68
C VAL A 325 0.57 -0.12 -10.96
N ASN A 326 -0.42 -0.96 -10.69
CA ASN A 326 -0.18 -2.23 -10.03
C ASN A 326 0.17 -3.31 -11.06
N HIS A 327 1.22 -4.08 -10.77
CA HIS A 327 1.41 -5.43 -11.28
C HIS A 327 0.40 -6.37 -10.61
N ARG A 328 0.42 -7.64 -11.00
CA ARG A 328 -0.38 -8.69 -10.37
C ARG A 328 -0.26 -8.67 -8.83
N MET A 329 -1.38 -8.83 -8.16
CA MET A 329 -1.54 -8.93 -6.72
C MET A 329 -0.99 -10.24 -6.16
N SER A 330 -1.09 -11.34 -6.91
CA SER A 330 -0.92 -12.70 -6.37
C SER A 330 -0.25 -13.66 -7.37
N LEU A 331 -0.27 -14.96 -7.08
CA LEU A 331 0.12 -15.99 -8.05
C LEU A 331 -1.05 -16.47 -8.92
N SER A 332 -2.29 -16.17 -8.51
CA SER A 332 -3.52 -16.68 -9.13
C SER A 332 -4.17 -15.72 -10.11
N ASP A 333 -3.83 -14.43 -10.09
CA ASP A 333 -4.46 -13.38 -10.89
C ASP A 333 -3.78 -13.12 -12.24
N ALA A 334 -2.50 -13.47 -12.37
CA ALA A 334 -1.81 -13.53 -13.66
C ALA A 334 -0.63 -14.51 -13.59
N ALA A 335 -0.37 -15.19 -14.70
CA ALA A 335 0.81 -16.03 -14.83
C ALA A 335 2.04 -15.16 -15.17
N LEU A 336 3.18 -15.50 -14.58
CA LEU A 336 4.48 -14.94 -14.92
C LEU A 336 5.46 -16.10 -15.07
N VAL A 337 5.78 -16.43 -16.31
CA VAL A 337 6.80 -17.43 -16.65
C VAL A 337 8.16 -16.81 -16.37
N LYS A 338 8.96 -17.51 -15.55
CA LYS A 338 10.34 -17.12 -15.17
C LYS A 338 11.34 -18.18 -15.60
N ASP A 339 12.62 -17.85 -15.53
CA ASP A 339 13.78 -18.74 -15.71
C ASP A 339 13.56 -20.20 -15.27
N ASN A 340 13.11 -20.43 -14.04
CA ASN A 340 12.92 -21.76 -13.46
C ASN A 340 11.79 -22.53 -14.16
N HIS A 341 10.75 -21.82 -14.62
CA HIS A 341 9.65 -22.42 -15.38
C HIS A 341 10.09 -22.74 -16.81
N VAL A 342 10.91 -21.89 -17.43
CA VAL A 342 11.49 -22.12 -18.75
C VAL A 342 12.31 -23.41 -18.75
N VAL A 343 13.17 -23.58 -17.74
CA VAL A 343 13.96 -24.82 -17.56
C VAL A 343 13.03 -26.03 -17.37
N ALA A 344 12.02 -25.92 -16.51
CA ALA A 344 11.10 -27.03 -16.22
C ALA A 344 10.23 -27.45 -17.42
N ALA A 345 9.83 -26.49 -18.26
CA ALA A 345 9.00 -26.73 -19.45
C ALA A 345 9.82 -27.12 -20.69
N GLY A 346 11.14 -26.97 -20.66
CA GLY A 346 12.02 -27.27 -21.79
C GLY A 346 12.09 -26.16 -22.85
N GLY A 347 11.77 -24.92 -22.49
CA GLY A 347 11.82 -23.77 -23.41
C GLY A 347 10.80 -22.69 -23.05
N VAL A 348 11.06 -21.46 -23.52
CA VAL A 348 10.24 -20.30 -23.15
C VAL A 348 8.87 -20.33 -23.85
N ALA A 349 8.85 -20.69 -25.14
CA ALA A 349 7.60 -20.91 -25.89
C ALA A 349 6.78 -22.07 -25.29
N ALA A 350 7.43 -23.18 -24.96
CA ALA A 350 6.76 -24.34 -24.35
C ALA A 350 6.10 -23.99 -23.00
N ALA A 351 6.79 -23.19 -22.16
CA ALA A 351 6.21 -22.72 -20.90
C ALA A 351 4.99 -21.82 -21.14
N PHE A 352 5.07 -20.88 -22.08
CA PHE A 352 3.97 -19.99 -22.43
C PHE A 352 2.75 -20.77 -22.95
N GLU A 353 2.94 -21.67 -23.91
CA GLU A 353 1.89 -22.50 -24.49
C GLU A 353 1.21 -23.40 -23.44
N ALA A 354 1.99 -23.95 -22.51
CA ALA A 354 1.46 -24.77 -21.42
C ALA A 354 0.51 -23.97 -20.52
N VAL A 355 0.87 -22.74 -20.17
CA VAL A 355 0.01 -21.85 -19.38
C VAL A 355 -1.25 -21.50 -20.17
N ARG A 356 -1.12 -21.09 -21.45
CA ARG A 356 -2.27 -20.74 -22.30
C ARG A 356 -3.24 -21.91 -22.50
N LYS A 357 -2.72 -23.13 -22.63
CA LYS A 357 -3.53 -24.35 -22.76
C LYS A 357 -4.32 -24.65 -21.48
N MET A 358 -3.70 -24.50 -20.31
CA MET A 358 -4.34 -24.80 -19.03
C MET A 358 -5.28 -23.67 -18.58
N PHE A 359 -4.92 -22.41 -18.86
CA PHE A 359 -5.61 -21.21 -18.38
C PHE A 359 -5.80 -20.18 -19.51
N PRO A 360 -6.65 -20.45 -20.51
CA PRO A 360 -6.76 -19.62 -21.72
C PRO A 360 -7.22 -18.18 -21.47
N GLY A 361 -7.95 -17.93 -20.38
CA GLY A 361 -8.43 -16.59 -20.00
C GLY A 361 -7.48 -15.79 -19.10
N LEU A 362 -6.37 -16.37 -18.66
CA LEU A 362 -5.44 -15.72 -17.74
C LEU A 362 -4.40 -14.91 -18.52
N THR A 363 -4.10 -13.69 -18.07
CA THR A 363 -2.97 -12.91 -18.57
C THR A 363 -1.67 -13.67 -18.29
N VAL A 364 -0.83 -13.79 -19.32
CA VAL A 364 0.47 -14.46 -19.22
C VAL A 364 1.56 -13.46 -19.58
N GLU A 365 2.40 -13.18 -18.61
CA GLU A 365 3.66 -12.46 -18.81
C GLU A 365 4.81 -13.45 -18.89
N VAL A 366 5.78 -13.17 -19.76
CA VAL A 366 6.97 -14.01 -19.90
C VAL A 366 8.22 -13.18 -19.68
N GLU A 367 9.06 -13.62 -18.75
CA GLU A 367 10.37 -13.03 -18.50
C GLU A 367 11.39 -13.60 -19.50
N VAL A 368 12.13 -12.69 -20.13
CA VAL A 368 13.20 -13.02 -21.08
C VAL A 368 14.47 -12.26 -20.71
N ASP A 369 15.62 -12.91 -20.90
CA ASP A 369 16.95 -12.34 -20.64
C ASP A 369 17.78 -12.11 -21.91
N THR A 370 17.24 -12.48 -23.09
CA THR A 370 17.91 -12.30 -24.39
C THR A 370 16.92 -11.93 -25.49
N ILE A 371 17.41 -11.20 -26.51
CA ILE A 371 16.65 -10.88 -27.72
C ILE A 371 16.18 -12.15 -28.46
N HIS A 372 16.92 -13.25 -28.36
CA HIS A 372 16.52 -14.53 -28.96
C HIS A 372 15.23 -15.08 -28.33
N GLN A 373 15.18 -15.13 -27.00
CA GLN A 373 13.98 -15.55 -26.27
C GLN A 373 12.79 -14.62 -26.56
N LEU A 374 13.03 -13.31 -26.67
CA LEU A 374 12.01 -12.35 -27.07
C LEU A 374 11.37 -12.73 -28.42
N ARG A 375 12.16 -13.12 -29.43
CA ARG A 375 11.61 -13.58 -30.73
C ARG A 375 10.74 -14.81 -30.56
N GLU A 376 11.22 -15.81 -29.81
CA GLU A 376 10.47 -17.06 -29.58
C GLU A 376 9.10 -16.81 -28.93
N VAL A 377 9.03 -15.95 -27.91
CA VAL A 377 7.76 -15.69 -27.21
C VAL A 377 6.81 -14.81 -28.01
N LEU A 378 7.34 -13.88 -28.81
CA LEU A 378 6.52 -13.07 -29.71
C LEU A 378 5.90 -13.94 -30.81
N ASP A 379 6.65 -14.89 -31.35
CA ASP A 379 6.15 -15.80 -32.38
C ASP A 379 5.14 -16.82 -31.80
N ALA A 380 5.27 -17.15 -30.51
CA ALA A 380 4.28 -17.94 -29.76
C ALA A 380 3.00 -17.14 -29.41
N GLY A 381 3.01 -15.80 -29.56
CA GLY A 381 1.85 -14.94 -29.29
C GLY A 381 1.75 -14.40 -27.86
N ALA A 382 2.89 -14.16 -27.20
CA ALA A 382 2.91 -13.47 -25.91
C ALA A 382 2.49 -12.00 -26.05
N ASP A 383 1.52 -11.57 -25.24
CA ASP A 383 0.99 -10.19 -25.26
C ASP A 383 1.71 -9.25 -24.26
N LEU A 384 2.47 -9.82 -23.32
CA LEU A 384 3.21 -9.09 -22.28
C LEU A 384 4.55 -9.78 -22.02
N VAL A 385 5.64 -9.05 -22.16
CA VAL A 385 7.00 -9.59 -22.01
C VAL A 385 7.81 -8.69 -21.07
N LEU A 386 8.46 -9.32 -20.09
CA LEU A 386 9.34 -8.67 -19.13
C LEU A 386 10.80 -8.87 -19.57
N LEU A 387 11.48 -7.76 -19.84
CA LEU A 387 12.90 -7.70 -20.23
C LEU A 387 13.76 -7.65 -18.96
N ASP A 388 14.35 -8.77 -18.55
CA ASP A 388 15.15 -8.83 -17.33
C ASP A 388 16.59 -8.36 -17.57
N ASN A 389 16.97 -7.29 -16.88
CA ASN A 389 18.32 -6.73 -16.85
C ASN A 389 18.88 -6.24 -18.20
N PHE A 390 18.03 -6.03 -19.21
CA PHE A 390 18.40 -5.36 -20.46
C PHE A 390 18.91 -3.95 -20.19
N THR A 391 19.94 -3.53 -20.93
CA THR A 391 20.39 -2.14 -20.99
C THR A 391 19.40 -1.28 -21.79
N PRO A 392 19.47 0.07 -21.73
CA PRO A 392 18.62 0.93 -22.56
C PRO A 392 18.76 0.66 -24.07
N ALA A 393 19.97 0.36 -24.56
CA ALA A 393 20.21 0.05 -25.96
C ALA A 393 19.56 -1.29 -26.38
N GLU A 394 19.68 -2.32 -25.55
CA GLU A 394 19.00 -3.61 -25.79
C GLU A 394 17.49 -3.46 -25.67
N THR A 395 17.01 -2.60 -24.78
CA THR A 395 15.57 -2.30 -24.63
C THR A 395 15.03 -1.60 -25.88
N GLU A 396 15.78 -0.66 -26.46
CA GLU A 396 15.42 -0.02 -27.73
C GLU A 396 15.37 -1.03 -28.89
N GLU A 397 16.34 -1.95 -28.96
CA GLU A 397 16.31 -3.07 -29.92
C GLU A 397 15.07 -3.96 -29.71
N ALA A 398 14.75 -4.30 -28.45
CA ALA A 398 13.59 -5.11 -28.10
C ALA A 398 12.27 -4.42 -28.49
N VAL A 399 12.14 -3.11 -28.26
CA VAL A 399 10.98 -2.32 -28.66
C VAL A 399 10.82 -2.33 -30.19
N ALA A 400 11.90 -2.09 -30.93
CA ALA A 400 11.89 -2.10 -32.40
C ALA A 400 11.51 -3.48 -32.95
N LEU A 401 12.05 -4.57 -32.38
CA LEU A 401 11.74 -5.94 -32.76
C LEU A 401 10.29 -6.34 -32.45
N THR A 402 9.76 -5.84 -31.33
CA THR A 402 8.40 -6.14 -30.89
C THR A 402 7.38 -5.50 -31.83
N ALA A 403 7.67 -4.30 -32.35
CA ALA A 403 6.84 -3.60 -33.35
C ALA A 403 5.35 -3.52 -32.95
N GLY A 404 5.08 -3.34 -31.65
CA GLY A 404 3.71 -3.24 -31.10
C GLY A 404 2.95 -4.56 -30.95
N ARG A 405 3.58 -5.72 -31.19
CA ARG A 405 2.93 -7.04 -31.01
C ARG A 405 2.66 -7.41 -29.56
N ALA A 406 3.43 -6.85 -28.62
CA ALA A 406 3.31 -7.10 -27.19
C ALA A 406 3.62 -5.83 -26.40
N LEU A 407 3.10 -5.77 -25.18
CA LEU A 407 3.54 -4.80 -24.18
C LEU A 407 4.89 -5.23 -23.59
N LEU A 408 5.78 -4.29 -23.39
CA LEU A 408 7.09 -4.54 -22.81
C LEU A 408 7.23 -3.91 -21.43
N GLU A 409 7.84 -4.66 -20.52
CA GLU A 409 8.16 -4.24 -19.17
C GLU A 409 9.67 -4.36 -18.92
N SER A 410 10.36 -3.26 -18.61
CA SER A 410 11.76 -3.32 -18.17
C SER A 410 11.82 -3.64 -16.67
N SER A 411 12.70 -4.56 -16.29
CA SER A 411 12.96 -4.93 -14.89
C SER A 411 14.46 -5.11 -14.65
N GLY A 412 14.87 -4.92 -13.40
CA GLY A 412 16.25 -5.14 -12.96
C GLY A 412 17.11 -3.87 -13.07
N ARG A 413 17.83 -3.55 -11.98
CA ARG A 413 18.79 -2.41 -11.89
C ARG A 413 18.20 -1.04 -12.29
N LEU A 414 16.90 -0.86 -12.18
CA LEU A 414 16.21 0.41 -12.39
C LEU A 414 16.46 1.35 -11.21
N THR A 415 16.85 2.59 -11.51
CA THR A 415 17.02 3.69 -10.56
C THR A 415 16.33 4.94 -11.08
N LEU A 416 16.05 5.91 -10.22
CA LEU A 416 15.42 7.15 -10.67
C LEU A 416 16.29 7.89 -11.70
N ASP A 417 17.62 7.82 -11.54
CA ASP A 417 18.60 8.43 -12.45
C ASP A 417 18.56 7.84 -13.87
N ASN A 418 18.25 6.54 -14.01
CA ASN A 418 18.19 5.89 -15.32
C ASN A 418 16.76 5.73 -15.87
N ALA A 419 15.73 6.06 -15.07
CA ALA A 419 14.32 5.88 -15.41
C ALA A 419 13.98 6.52 -16.77
N ARG A 420 14.43 7.75 -17.01
CA ARG A 420 14.14 8.48 -18.25
C ARG A 420 14.78 7.85 -19.48
N ALA A 421 15.96 7.24 -19.34
CA ALA A 421 16.63 6.56 -20.44
C ALA A 421 15.83 5.33 -20.89
N TYR A 422 15.37 4.51 -19.95
CA TYR A 422 14.49 3.37 -20.26
C TYR A 422 13.15 3.83 -20.84
N ALA A 423 12.52 4.85 -20.24
CA ALA A 423 11.26 5.38 -20.73
C ALA A 423 11.35 5.91 -22.18
N GLY A 424 12.47 6.54 -22.52
CA GLY A 424 12.75 7.06 -23.86
C GLY A 424 12.88 6.00 -24.95
N THR A 425 13.13 4.74 -24.58
CA THR A 425 13.20 3.62 -25.55
C THR A 425 11.84 3.26 -26.14
N GLY A 426 10.74 3.66 -25.49
CA GLY A 426 9.40 3.22 -25.85
C GLY A 426 9.01 1.88 -25.23
N VAL A 427 9.52 1.55 -24.04
CA VAL A 427 8.94 0.50 -23.18
C VAL A 427 7.60 0.96 -22.57
N ASP A 428 6.71 0.04 -22.19
CA ASP A 428 5.38 0.38 -21.64
C ASP A 428 5.41 0.47 -20.11
N TYR A 429 6.21 -0.37 -19.45
CA TYR A 429 6.30 -0.42 -17.99
C TYR A 429 7.75 -0.45 -17.48
N LEU A 430 7.94 0.12 -16.30
CA LEU A 430 9.16 -0.03 -15.50
C LEU A 430 8.77 -0.67 -14.17
N ALA A 431 9.21 -1.92 -13.93
CA ALA A 431 8.90 -2.67 -12.72
C ALA A 431 9.91 -2.38 -11.60
N VAL A 432 9.47 -1.62 -10.59
CA VAL A 432 10.37 -1.10 -9.55
C VAL A 432 10.00 -1.71 -8.20
N GLY A 433 10.75 -2.74 -7.79
CA GLY A 433 10.56 -3.36 -6.47
C GLY A 433 10.82 -2.42 -5.30
N ALA A 434 11.75 -1.47 -5.47
CA ALA A 434 12.16 -0.55 -4.41
C ALA A 434 11.01 0.35 -3.91
N LEU A 435 9.94 0.52 -4.70
CA LEU A 435 8.74 1.25 -4.30
C LEU A 435 8.09 0.67 -3.04
N THR A 436 8.16 -0.65 -2.84
CA THR A 436 7.47 -1.30 -1.73
C THR A 436 8.42 -1.85 -0.67
N HIS A 437 9.53 -2.49 -1.05
CA HIS A 437 10.47 -3.07 -0.07
C HIS A 437 11.49 -2.07 0.50
N SER A 438 11.68 -0.90 -0.13
CA SER A 438 12.75 0.05 0.26
C SER A 438 12.35 1.52 0.22
N ALA A 439 11.08 1.86 0.03
CA ALA A 439 10.66 3.25 0.08
C ALA A 439 10.94 3.83 1.49
N PRO A 440 11.55 5.02 1.58
CA PRO A 440 11.62 5.74 2.84
C PRO A 440 10.20 6.08 3.30
N ILE A 441 10.00 6.20 4.61
CA ILE A 441 8.74 6.72 5.15
C ILE A 441 8.61 8.21 4.83
N LEU A 442 7.38 8.71 4.80
CA LEU A 442 7.10 10.15 4.90
C LEU A 442 6.89 10.49 6.37
N ASP A 443 7.66 11.41 6.93
CA ASP A 443 7.51 11.82 8.33
C ASP A 443 6.23 12.63 8.53
N ILE A 444 5.28 12.05 9.26
CA ILE A 444 4.04 12.69 9.70
C ILE A 444 3.98 12.53 11.22
N GLY A 445 3.67 13.64 11.90
CA GLY A 445 3.47 13.68 13.34
C GLY A 445 2.00 13.79 13.70
N LEU A 446 1.69 13.48 14.96
CA LEU A 446 0.40 13.77 15.58
C LEU A 446 0.64 14.77 16.71
N ASP A 447 -0.01 15.93 16.63
CA ASP A 447 0.13 17.00 17.62
C ASP A 447 -1.24 17.28 18.27
N LEU A 448 -1.32 17.25 19.59
CA LEU A 448 -2.51 17.72 20.30
C LEU A 448 -2.62 19.24 20.17
N ARG A 449 -3.81 19.74 19.86
CA ARG A 449 -4.09 21.19 19.90
C ARG A 449 -3.99 21.68 21.34
N GLU A 450 -3.27 22.77 21.53
CA GLU A 450 -3.34 23.50 22.80
C GLU A 450 -4.78 23.97 23.02
N PRO A 451 -5.30 23.91 24.26
CA PRO A 451 -6.59 24.51 24.55
C PRO A 451 -6.53 26.00 24.22
N ASP A 452 -7.56 26.52 23.55
CA ASP A 452 -7.69 27.94 23.27
C ASP A 452 -7.65 28.70 24.61
N ASN A 453 -6.50 29.28 24.93
CA ASN A 453 -6.36 30.22 26.03
C ASN A 453 -7.01 31.53 25.56
N GLY A 454 -8.34 31.58 25.69
CA GLY A 454 -9.20 32.67 25.23
C GLY A 454 -8.83 34.05 25.74
#